data_AF-A0A3D6EI72-F1
#
_entry.id   AF-A0A3D6EI72-F1
#
_cell.length_a   1.000
_cell.length_b   1.000
_cell.length_c   1.000
_cell.angle_alpha   90.00
_cell.angle_beta   90.00
_cell.angle_gamma   90.00
#
_symmetry.space_group_name_H-M   'P 1'
#
loop_
_entity.id
_entity.type
_entity.pdbx_description
1 polymer ?
#
loop_
_entity_poly.entity_id
_entity_poly.type
_entity_poly.pdbx_seq_one_letter_code
_entity_poly.pdbx_strand_id
1 'polypeptide(L)'
;FGCEPSRHQHGTPDHPDMRHRVQLAPGSRLRALLGEDVFLVNSRHHQAVRRVAPALVAAGWHLDTTHPENGPLIEAIEAIDPARWVFGVQWHPENLVGLKGPAGDAARDLFAAFVKALRSSS
;
A
#
# COMPACT_ATOMS: atom_id res chain seq x y z
N PHE A 1 -16.48 -1.93 12.59
CA PHE A 1 -15.32 -1.94 11.69
C PHE A 1 -15.70 -2.71 10.46
N GLY A 2 -15.90 -2.03 9.34
CA GLY A 2 -16.36 -2.67 8.11
C GLY A 2 -16.99 -1.63 7.22
N CYS A 3 -16.28 -1.28 6.16
CA CYS A 3 -16.98 -0.93 4.92
C CYS A 3 -17.79 -2.17 4.52
N GLU A 4 -18.95 -1.98 3.86
CA GLU A 4 -19.82 -3.06 3.39
C GLU A 4 -19.03 -4.31 2.91
N PRO A 5 -19.37 -5.54 3.35
CA PRO A 5 -18.63 -6.76 3.02
C PRO A 5 -18.36 -6.96 1.52
N SER A 6 -19.23 -6.39 0.68
CA SER A 6 -19.15 -6.42 -0.77
C SER A 6 -17.97 -5.64 -1.39
N ARG A 7 -17.26 -4.79 -0.63
CA ARG A 7 -16.17 -3.94 -1.14
C ARG A 7 -14.75 -4.52 -1.01
N HIS A 8 -14.55 -5.61 -0.27
CA HIS A 8 -13.20 -6.13 0.06
C HIS A 8 -12.98 -7.63 -0.22
N GLN A 9 -13.89 -8.26 -0.97
CA GLN A 9 -13.71 -9.63 -1.47
C GLN A 9 -13.90 -9.64 -2.99
N HIS A 10 -13.38 -10.67 -3.65
CA HIS A 10 -13.34 -10.95 -5.10
C HIS A 10 -12.03 -10.59 -5.83
N GLY A 11 -11.73 -11.37 -6.86
CA GLY A 11 -10.48 -11.37 -7.64
C GLY A 11 -9.56 -12.57 -7.31
N THR A 12 -8.89 -13.12 -8.32
CA THR A 12 -7.82 -14.13 -8.20
C THR A 12 -6.45 -13.47 -8.46
N PRO A 13 -5.31 -14.13 -8.22
CA PRO A 13 -4.01 -13.61 -8.64
C PRO A 13 -3.95 -13.27 -10.13
N ASP A 14 -4.62 -14.07 -10.97
CA ASP A 14 -4.66 -13.87 -12.41
C ASP A 14 -5.59 -12.72 -12.83
N HIS A 15 -6.65 -12.45 -12.05
CA HIS A 15 -7.63 -11.39 -12.29
C HIS A 15 -7.82 -10.57 -11.01
N PRO A 16 -6.88 -9.66 -10.70
CA PRO A 16 -6.95 -8.83 -9.51
C PRO A 16 -8.15 -7.88 -9.60
N ASP A 17 -9.00 -7.90 -8.59
CA ASP A 17 -10.13 -6.99 -8.50
C ASP A 17 -9.63 -5.64 -7.98
N MET A 18 -9.50 -4.69 -8.88
CA MET A 18 -9.02 -3.35 -8.59
C MET A 18 -10.17 -2.55 -7.95
N ARG A 19 -10.05 -2.26 -6.65
CA ARG A 19 -11.19 -1.83 -5.82
C ARG A 19 -11.22 -0.35 -5.53
N HIS A 20 -10.09 0.22 -5.14
CA HIS A 20 -10.06 1.57 -4.59
C HIS A 20 -8.73 2.25 -4.86
N ARG A 21 -8.72 3.57 -4.68
CA ARG A 21 -7.54 4.41 -4.88
C ARG A 21 -6.81 4.60 -3.56
N VAL A 22 -5.49 4.51 -3.61
CA VAL A 22 -4.60 4.88 -2.51
C VAL A 22 -3.96 6.21 -2.86
N GLN A 23 -3.93 7.14 -1.90
CA GLN A 23 -3.14 8.36 -1.96
C GLN A 23 -1.93 8.19 -1.06
N LEU A 24 -0.72 8.33 -1.62
CA LEU A 24 0.50 8.33 -0.84
C LEU A 24 0.78 9.70 -0.23
N ALA A 25 1.40 9.70 0.95
CA ALA A 25 1.76 10.92 1.67
C ALA A 25 2.83 11.70 0.87
N PRO A 26 2.64 13.02 0.65
CA PRO A 26 3.70 13.87 0.11
C PRO A 26 4.98 13.74 0.95
N GLY A 27 6.11 13.56 0.27
CA GLY A 27 7.42 13.40 0.94
C GLY A 27 7.67 12.04 1.60
N SER A 28 6.74 11.08 1.56
CA SER A 28 7.03 9.72 2.02
C SER A 28 8.08 9.03 1.13
N ARG A 29 8.86 8.15 1.74
CA ARG A 29 9.84 7.34 1.00
C ARG A 29 9.13 6.39 0.04
N LEU A 30 7.98 5.86 0.44
CA LEU A 30 7.18 4.99 -0.40
C LEU A 30 6.69 5.71 -1.67
N ARG A 31 6.22 6.96 -1.58
CA ARG A 31 5.88 7.77 -2.77
C ARG A 31 7.07 7.96 -3.69
N ALA A 32 8.24 8.33 -3.15
CA ALA A 32 9.45 8.52 -3.94
C ALA A 32 9.91 7.21 -4.61
N LEU A 33 9.69 6.08 -3.94
CA LEU A 33 10.03 4.75 -4.44
C LEU A 33 9.11 4.30 -5.57
N LEU A 34 7.80 4.49 -5.42
CA LEU A 34 6.79 4.03 -6.36
C LEU A 34 6.56 4.99 -7.52
N GLY A 35 6.98 6.26 -7.40
CA GLY A 35 6.79 7.27 -8.44
C GLY A 35 5.35 7.74 -8.64
N GLU A 36 4.42 7.29 -7.79
CA GLU A 36 2.98 7.52 -7.92
C GLU A 36 2.43 8.34 -6.76
N ASP A 37 1.49 9.24 -7.06
CA ASP A 37 0.75 10.02 -6.06
C ASP A 37 -0.53 9.30 -5.65
N VAL A 38 -1.29 8.88 -6.67
CA VAL A 38 -2.57 8.20 -6.53
C VAL A 38 -2.66 7.10 -7.58
N PHE A 39 -2.96 5.89 -7.14
CA PHE A 39 -3.17 4.77 -8.04
C PHE A 39 -4.23 3.82 -7.50
N LEU A 40 -4.82 3.05 -8.42
CA LEU A 40 -5.83 2.04 -8.10
C LEU A 40 -5.12 0.78 -7.58
N VAL A 41 -5.66 0.15 -6.54
CA VAL A 41 -5.13 -1.09 -5.96
C VAL A 41 -6.22 -2.14 -5.79
N ASN A 42 -5.80 -3.40 -5.63
CA ASN A 42 -6.68 -4.47 -5.19
C ASN A 42 -6.90 -4.41 -3.68
N SER A 43 -7.91 -5.13 -3.18
CA SER A 43 -8.17 -5.20 -1.74
C SER A 43 -8.73 -6.56 -1.34
N ARG A 44 -8.07 -7.22 -0.39
CA ARG A 44 -8.46 -8.52 0.19
C ARG A 44 -8.17 -8.58 1.69
N HIS A 45 -8.79 -7.70 2.46
CA HIS A 45 -8.60 -7.66 3.91
C HIS A 45 -9.90 -7.24 4.60
N HIS A 46 -10.18 -7.84 5.76
CA HIS A 46 -11.31 -7.47 6.62
C HIS A 46 -10.88 -6.58 7.78
N GLN A 47 -9.58 -6.43 7.98
CA GLN A 47 -8.97 -5.69 9.06
C GLN A 47 -8.13 -4.55 8.49
N ALA A 48 -7.86 -3.56 9.32
CA ALA A 48 -7.03 -2.42 8.97
C ALA A 48 -6.29 -1.88 10.20
N VAL A 49 -5.22 -1.13 9.95
CA VAL A 49 -4.41 -0.51 11.00
C VAL A 49 -5.21 0.58 11.71
N ARG A 50 -5.47 0.40 13.01
CA ARG A 50 -6.09 1.43 13.86
C ARG A 50 -5.08 2.40 14.47
N ARG A 51 -3.91 1.90 14.88
CA ARG A 51 -2.84 2.69 15.49
C ARG A 51 -1.51 2.23 14.94
N VAL A 52 -0.76 3.16 14.34
CA VAL A 52 0.60 2.94 13.87
C VAL A 52 1.54 2.87 15.07
N ALA A 53 2.49 1.93 15.06
CA ALA A 53 3.47 1.79 16.13
C ALA A 53 4.44 3.00 16.16
N PRO A 54 5.02 3.37 17.32
CA PRO A 54 5.88 4.56 17.43
C PRO A 54 7.12 4.61 16.52
N ALA A 55 7.59 3.46 16.02
CA ALA A 55 8.73 3.38 15.11
C ALA A 55 8.34 3.50 13.61
N LEU A 56 7.04 3.64 13.32
CA LEU A 56 6.46 3.65 11.99
C LEU A 56 5.63 4.92 11.80
N VAL A 57 5.39 5.28 10.54
CA VAL A 57 4.50 6.38 10.15
C VAL A 57 3.56 5.90 9.04
N ALA A 58 2.33 6.42 9.01
CA ALA A 58 1.43 6.19 7.89
C ALA A 58 1.96 6.89 6.63
N ALA A 59 2.06 6.14 5.53
CA ALA A 59 2.63 6.58 4.26
C ALA A 59 1.59 6.63 3.13
N GLY A 60 0.39 6.10 3.36
CA GLY A 60 -0.68 6.13 2.37
C GLY A 60 -2.04 5.76 2.96
N TRP A 61 -3.08 6.30 2.36
CA TRP A 61 -4.47 6.13 2.82
C TRP A 61 -5.40 5.81 1.67
N HIS A 62 -6.48 5.12 1.99
CA HIS A 62 -7.61 4.97 1.09
C HIS A 62 -8.19 6.36 0.78
N LEU A 63 -8.21 6.73 -0.50
CA LEU A 63 -8.59 8.08 -0.93
C LEU A 63 -10.09 8.34 -0.76
N ASP A 64 -10.90 7.31 -1.01
CA ASP A 64 -12.36 7.44 -1.13
C ASP A 64 -13.13 7.05 0.16
N THR A 65 -12.45 6.79 1.28
CA THR A 65 -13.11 6.32 2.51
C THR A 65 -12.38 6.76 3.78
N THR A 66 -13.17 7.30 4.70
CA THR A 66 -12.73 7.78 6.01
C THR A 66 -13.68 7.23 7.06
N HIS A 67 -13.15 6.63 8.12
CA HIS A 67 -13.95 6.23 9.26
C HIS A 67 -14.31 7.47 10.09
N PRO A 68 -15.57 7.68 10.48
CA PRO A 68 -16.01 8.90 11.16
C PRO A 68 -15.24 9.15 12.48
N GLU A 69 -14.93 8.08 13.22
CA GLU A 69 -14.23 8.19 14.51
C GLU A 69 -12.70 8.02 14.42
N ASN A 70 -12.21 7.28 13.42
CA ASN A 70 -10.80 6.84 13.39
C ASN A 70 -10.01 7.52 12.26
N GLY A 71 -10.66 8.37 11.45
CA GLY A 71 -10.02 9.04 10.33
C GLY A 71 -9.82 8.15 9.10
N PRO A 72 -8.97 8.58 8.16
CA PRO A 72 -8.74 7.88 6.90
C PRO A 72 -8.20 6.46 7.12
N LEU A 73 -8.62 5.52 6.28
CA LEU A 73 -8.13 4.14 6.34
C LEU A 73 -6.66 4.10 5.91
N ILE A 74 -5.78 3.57 6.75
CA ILE A 74 -4.35 3.45 6.45
C ILE A 74 -4.13 2.25 5.54
N GLU A 75 -3.53 2.50 4.38
CA GLU A 75 -3.23 1.50 3.35
C GLU A 75 -1.71 1.27 3.21
N ALA A 76 -0.88 2.19 3.71
CA ALA A 76 0.56 2.00 3.75
C ALA A 76 1.21 2.62 5.00
N ILE A 77 2.31 2.01 5.42
CA ILE A 77 3.17 2.42 6.53
C ILE A 77 4.64 2.27 6.14
N GLU A 78 5.50 3.09 6.73
CA GLU A 78 6.96 2.98 6.57
C GLU A 78 7.68 3.28 7.89
N ALA A 79 8.94 2.86 8.03
CA ALA A 79 9.74 3.24 9.19
C ALA A 79 9.97 4.75 9.24
N ILE A 80 9.98 5.33 10.44
CA ILE A 80 10.38 6.73 10.65
C ILE A 80 11.88 6.88 10.43
N ASP A 81 12.68 5.91 10.87
CA ASP A 81 14.12 5.90 10.67
C ASP A 81 14.45 5.56 9.20
N PRO A 82 15.06 6.50 8.44
CA PRO A 82 15.40 6.26 7.05
C PRO A 82 16.50 5.21 6.86
N ALA A 83 17.32 4.93 7.90
CA ALA A 83 18.34 3.88 7.86
C ALA A 83 17.73 2.48 7.86
N ARG A 84 16.45 2.35 8.25
CA ARG A 84 15.71 1.09 8.21
C ARG A 84 14.91 0.98 6.91
N TRP A 85 15.15 -0.10 6.17
CA TRP A 85 14.31 -0.49 5.04
C TRP A 85 13.11 -1.27 5.57
N VAL A 86 12.01 -0.57 5.86
CA VAL A 86 10.75 -1.16 6.32
C VAL A 86 9.59 -0.42 5.67
N PHE A 87 8.82 -1.16 4.88
CA PHE A 87 7.58 -0.71 4.25
C PHE A 87 6.51 -1.78 4.48
N GLY A 88 5.27 -1.35 4.67
CA GLY A 88 4.11 -2.21 4.74
C GLY A 88 2.98 -1.62 3.91
N VAL A 89 2.33 -2.45 3.12
CA VAL A 89 1.18 -2.09 2.29
C VAL A 89 0.04 -3.05 2.58
N GLN A 90 -1.19 -2.56 2.55
CA GLN A 90 -2.36 -3.35 2.91
C GLN A 90 -2.99 -4.03 1.69
N TRP A 91 -2.80 -3.46 0.49
CA TRP A 91 -3.11 -4.13 -0.77
C TRP A 91 -2.12 -5.27 -1.05
N HIS A 92 -2.39 -6.00 -2.13
CA HIS A 92 -1.65 -7.20 -2.51
C HIS A 92 -0.84 -6.96 -3.79
N PRO A 93 0.37 -6.37 -3.69
CA PRO A 93 1.20 -6.04 -4.85
C PRO A 93 1.60 -7.27 -5.67
N GLU A 94 1.68 -8.45 -5.07
CA GLU A 94 2.01 -9.72 -5.74
C GLU A 94 1.00 -10.09 -6.83
N ASN A 95 -0.25 -9.67 -6.70
CA ASN A 95 -1.28 -9.91 -7.72
C ASN A 95 -1.29 -8.83 -8.82
N LEU A 96 -0.45 -7.80 -8.70
CA LEU A 96 -0.44 -6.64 -9.61
C LEU A 96 0.79 -6.63 -10.53
N VAL A 97 1.84 -7.39 -10.22
CA VAL A 97 3.12 -7.39 -10.96
C VAL A 97 3.00 -7.70 -12.45
N GLY A 98 1.95 -8.41 -12.87
CA GLY A 98 1.69 -8.73 -14.28
C GLY A 98 0.91 -7.65 -15.05
N LEU A 99 0.37 -6.64 -14.37
CA LEU A 99 -0.45 -5.61 -14.98
C LEU A 99 0.42 -4.53 -15.65
N LYS A 100 -0.15 -3.86 -16.65
CA LYS A 100 0.40 -2.63 -17.23
C LYS A 100 -0.19 -1.40 -16.53
N GLY A 101 0.58 -0.32 -16.49
CA GLY A 101 0.17 0.96 -15.90
C GLY A 101 0.49 1.07 -14.40
N PRO A 102 0.06 2.18 -13.77
CA PRO A 102 0.55 2.63 -12.46
C PRO A 102 0.58 1.55 -11.38
N ALA A 103 -0.49 0.76 -11.26
CA ALA A 103 -0.58 -0.29 -10.25
C ALA A 103 0.45 -1.42 -10.45
N GLY A 104 0.69 -1.81 -11.71
CA GLY A 104 1.67 -2.83 -12.03
C GLY A 104 3.10 -2.31 -11.99
N ASP A 105 3.32 -1.06 -12.40
CA ASP A 105 4.61 -0.38 -12.30
C ASP A 105 5.03 -0.23 -10.84
N ALA A 106 4.15 0.32 -9.99
CA ALA A 106 4.37 0.43 -8.54
C ALA A 106 4.65 -0.93 -7.89
N ALA A 107 3.91 -1.98 -8.26
CA ALA A 107 4.17 -3.32 -7.73
C ALA A 107 5.57 -3.83 -8.10
N ARG A 108 5.99 -3.68 -9.36
CA ARG A 108 7.34 -4.06 -9.82
C ARG A 108 8.42 -3.26 -9.11
N ASP A 109 8.23 -1.95 -8.97
CA ASP A 109 9.18 -1.05 -8.32
C ASP A 109 9.35 -1.39 -6.83
N LEU A 110 8.25 -1.71 -6.14
CA LEU A 110 8.30 -2.16 -4.74
C LEU A 110 9.17 -3.41 -4.57
N PHE A 111 8.95 -4.44 -5.41
CA PHE A 111 9.74 -5.67 -5.34
C PHE A 111 11.20 -5.46 -5.79
N ALA A 112 11.44 -4.66 -6.82
CA ALA A 112 12.79 -4.32 -7.27
C ALA A 112 13.58 -3.59 -6.16
N ALA A 113 12.94 -2.64 -5.48
CA ALA A 113 13.53 -1.93 -4.35
C ALA A 113 13.80 -2.86 -3.16
N PHE A 114 12.91 -3.81 -2.88
CA PHE A 114 13.13 -4.83 -1.85
C PHE A 114 14.37 -5.68 -2.14
N VAL A 115 14.47 -6.22 -3.36
CA VAL A 115 15.64 -7.02 -3.77
C VAL A 115 16.92 -6.20 -3.71
N LYS A 116 16.88 -4.93 -4.12
CA LYS A 116 18.03 -4.02 -4.01
C LYS A 116 18.46 -3.83 -2.55
N ALA A 117 17.52 -3.61 -1.63
CA ALA A 117 17.82 -3.42 -0.22
C ALA A 117 18.50 -4.66 0.40
N LEU A 118 18.06 -5.87 0.02
CA LEU A 118 18.69 -7.11 0.47
C LEU A 118 20.15 -7.24 0.01
N ARG A 119 20.47 -6.76 -1.20
CA ARG A 119 21.84 -6.80 -1.76
C ARG A 119 22.76 -5.76 -1.16
N SER A 120 22.24 -4.61 -0.74
CA SER A 120 23.02 -3.53 -0.11
C SER A 120 23.28 -3.74 1.38
N SER A 121 22.71 -4.79 1.98
CA SER A 121 22.84 -5.09 3.42
C SER A 121 23.95 -6.11 3.72
N SER A 122 24.92 -6.26 2.81
CA SER A 122 26.09 -7.14 2.92
C SER A 122 27.37 -6.36 3.09
#